data_AF-A0A9P4YBY5-F1
#
_entry.id   AF-A0A9P4YBY5-F1
#
_cell.length_a   1.000
_cell.length_b   1.000
_cell.length_c   1.000
_cell.angle_alpha   90.00
_cell.angle_beta   90.00
_cell.angle_gamma   90.00
#
_symmetry.space_group_name_H-M   'P 1'
#
loop_
_entity.id
_entity.type
_entity.pdbx_description
1 polymer ?
#
loop_
_entity_poly.entity_id
_entity_poly.type
_entity_poly.pdbx_seq_one_letter_code
_entity_poly.pdbx_strand_id
1 'polypeptide(L)' 'KEGVPRYATITINGKTLAITTNLKEALWQARLTDRPRALWTDSVCINQRDEAEKAQQVGLMGRIYKMSSCTLICLG' A
#
# COMPACT_ATOMS: atom_id res chain seq x y z
N LYS A 1 -0.14 -15.06 -22.57
CA LYS A 1 0.95 -15.42 -21.63
C LYS A 1 0.71 -14.62 -20.36
N GLU A 2 -0.18 -15.15 -19.52
CA GLU A 2 -0.63 -14.53 -18.27
C GLU A 2 0.37 -14.84 -17.15
N GLY A 3 0.57 -13.89 -16.23
CA GLY A 3 1.02 -14.23 -14.88
C GLY A 3 2.35 -13.69 -14.37
N VAL A 4 3.09 -12.84 -15.10
CA VAL A 4 4.24 -12.14 -14.48
C VAL A 4 3.76 -10.83 -13.86
N PRO A 5 3.77 -10.68 -12.52
CA PRO A 5 3.42 -9.41 -11.90
C PRO A 5 4.40 -8.33 -12.38
N ARG A 6 3.86 -7.27 -12.98
CA ARG A 6 4.64 -6.10 -13.34
C ARG A 6 4.88 -5.29 -12.07
N TYR A 7 6.14 -4.90 -11.89
CA TYR A 7 6.56 -4.07 -10.78
C TYR A 7 6.77 -2.63 -11.27
N ALA A 8 6.51 -1.70 -10.37
CA ALA A 8 6.86 -0.29 -10.49
C ALA A 8 7.65 0.14 -9.26
N THR A 9 8.23 1.33 -9.30
CA THR A 9 8.98 1.90 -8.18
C THR A 9 8.30 3.15 -7.65
N ILE A 10 8.35 3.32 -6.33
CA ILE A 10 7.96 4.54 -5.63
C ILE A 10 9.09 4.98 -4.69
N THR A 11 9.17 6.27 -4.40
CA THR A 11 10.15 6.81 -3.44
C THR A 11 9.45 7.16 -2.15
N ILE A 12 9.93 6.61 -1.02
CA ILE A 12 9.42 6.87 0.32
C ILE A 12 10.61 7.24 1.21
N ASN A 13 10.58 8.43 1.82
CA ASN A 13 11.66 8.91 2.70
C ASN A 13 13.06 8.77 2.08
N GLY A 14 13.20 9.08 0.78
CA GLY A 14 14.45 8.98 0.04
C GLY A 14 14.88 7.56 -0.36
N LYS A 15 14.07 6.53 -0.04
CA LYS A 15 14.33 5.13 -0.41
C LYS A 15 13.41 4.69 -1.54
N THR A 16 13.95 3.96 -2.51
CA THR A 16 13.17 3.37 -3.59
C THR A 16 12.60 2.03 -3.15
N LEU A 17 11.28 1.88 -3.26
CA LEU A 17 10.55 0.65 -2.97
C LEU A 17 9.92 0.10 -4.26
N ALA A 18 10.07 -1.20 -4.49
CA ALA A 18 9.37 -1.91 -5.55
C ALA A 18 7.96 -2.26 -5.10
N ILE A 19 6.97 -1.93 -5.91
CA ILE A 19 5.55 -2.19 -5.68
C ILE A 19 4.92 -2.84 -6.91
N THR A 20 3.74 -3.44 -6.76
CA THR A 20 2.99 -3.94 -7.91
C THR A 20 2.44 -2.78 -8.76
N THR A 21 2.26 -3.00 -10.07
CA THR A 21 1.62 -2.01 -10.94
C THR A 21 0.22 -1.66 -10.45
N ASN A 22 -0.56 -2.63 -9.97
CA ASN A 22 -1.90 -2.37 -9.43
C ASN A 22 -1.87 -1.40 -8.24
N LEU A 23 -0.88 -1.53 -7.34
CA LEU A 23 -0.73 -0.58 -6.25
C LEU A 23 -0.35 0.81 -6.76
N LYS A 24 0.54 0.90 -7.76
CA LYS A 24 0.88 2.19 -8.37
C LYS A 24 -0.36 2.91 -8.89
N GLU A 25 -1.20 2.20 -9.65
CA GLU A 25 -2.43 2.77 -10.21
C GLU A 25 -3.41 3.15 -9.10
N ALA A 26 -3.60 2.30 -8.09
CA ALA A 26 -4.45 2.60 -6.94
C ALA A 26 -3.97 3.85 -6.18
N LEU A 27 -2.66 3.97 -5.94
CA LEU A 27 -2.06 5.14 -5.29
C LEU A 27 -2.26 6.40 -6.14
N TRP A 28 -2.11 6.30 -7.46
CA TRP A 28 -2.35 7.42 -8.38
C TRP A 28 -3.81 7.87 -8.32
N GLN A 29 -4.77 6.94 -8.48
CA GLN A 29 -6.20 7.23 -8.41
C GLN A 29 -6.63 7.79 -7.04
N ALA A 30 -5.95 7.38 -5.96
CA ALA A 30 -6.22 7.89 -4.63
C ALA A 30 -5.67 9.31 -4.37
N ARG A 31 -4.79 9.86 -5.23
CA ARG A 31 -4.22 11.21 -5.05
C ARG A 31 -5.31 12.26 -5.19
N LEU A 32 -5.33 13.19 -4.24
CA LEU A 32 -6.10 14.42 -4.34
C LEU A 32 -5.25 15.49 -5.04
N THR A 33 -5.87 16.33 -5.83
CA THR A 33 -5.17 17.38 -6.62
C THR A 33 -4.80 18.58 -5.77
N ASP A 34 -5.56 18.84 -4.71
CA ASP A 34 -5.51 20.03 -3.87
C ASP A 34 -4.73 19.83 -2.57
N ARG A 35 -4.62 18.59 -2.08
CA ARG A 35 -4.05 18.31 -0.76
C ARG A 35 -3.37 16.94 -0.64
N PRO A 36 -2.39 16.80 0.26
CA PRO A 36 -1.87 15.50 0.63
C PRO A 36 -2.94 14.70 1.39
N ARG A 37 -2.80 13.37 1.37
CA ARG A 37 -3.59 12.48 2.22
C ARG A 37 -2.70 11.35 2.76
N ALA A 38 -3.01 10.88 3.96
CA ALA A 38 -2.40 9.69 4.52
C ALA A 38 -3.13 8.46 3.96
N LEU A 39 -2.37 7.50 3.44
CA LEU A 39 -2.86 6.21 2.97
C LEU A 39 -2.10 5.11 3.68
N TRP A 40 -2.82 4.03 4.00
CA TRP A 40 -2.24 2.80 4.50
C TRP A 40 -2.47 1.70 3.47
N THR A 41 -1.43 0.90 3.21
CA THR A 41 -1.50 -0.31 2.39
C THR A 41 -0.54 -1.34 2.99
N ASP A 42 -0.99 -2.58 3.13
CA ASP A 42 -0.20 -3.67 3.72
C ASP A 42 1.13 -3.88 2.98
N SER A 43 1.14 -3.71 1.65
CA SER A 43 2.32 -3.89 0.81
C SER A 43 3.46 -2.88 1.05
N VAL A 44 3.16 -1.73 1.66
CA VAL A 44 4.15 -0.66 1.94
C VAL A 44 4.32 -0.42 3.44
N CYS A 45 3.23 -0.43 4.20
CA CYS A 45 3.23 -0.09 5.62
C CYS A 45 3.62 -1.27 6.52
N ILE A 46 3.62 -2.51 6.01
CA ILE A 46 4.10 -3.69 6.73
C ILE A 46 5.46 -4.07 6.15
N ASN A 47 6.45 -4.31 7.01
CA ASN A 47 7.73 -4.83 6.58
C ASN A 47 7.57 -6.31 6.17
N GLN A 48 7.37 -6.53 4.88
CA GLN A 48 7.15 -7.86 4.32
C GLN A 48 8.34 -8.81 4.50
N ARG A 49 9.52 -8.32 4.94
CA ARG A 49 10.74 -9.13 5.17
C ARG A 49 10.93 -9.53 6.64
N ASP A 50 10.16 -8.97 7.56
CA ASP A 50 10.22 -9.29 8.98
C ASP A 50 8.94 -10.03 9.36
N GLU A 51 9.04 -11.35 9.54
CA GLU A 51 7.87 -12.20 9.82
C GLU A 51 7.23 -11.88 11.17
N ALA A 52 8.01 -11.46 12.16
CA ALA A 52 7.51 -11.12 13.49
C ALA A 52 6.73 -9.79 13.44
N GLU A 53 7.29 -8.77 12.79
CA GLU A 53 6.61 -7.49 12.59
C GLU A 53 5.37 -7.67 11.72
N LYS A 54 5.47 -8.44 10.64
CA LYS A 54 4.34 -8.77 9.78
C LYS A 54 3.20 -9.44 10.54
N ALA A 55 3.48 -10.46 11.35
CA ALA A 55 2.46 -11.14 12.14
C ALA A 55 1.75 -10.17 13.10
N GLN A 56 2.52 -9.29 13.76
CA GLN A 56 1.98 -8.25 14.63
C GLN A 56 1.07 -7.27 13.86
N GLN A 57 1.53 -6.76 12.71
CA GLN A 57 0.76 -5.80 11.89
C GLN A 57 -0.51 -6.43 11.31
N VAL A 58 -0.45 -7.68 10.87
CA VAL A 58 -1.63 -8.43 10.39
C VAL A 58 -2.66 -8.56 11.50
N GLY A 59 -2.23 -8.83 12.74
CA GLY A 59 -3.11 -8.83 13.92
C GLY A 59 -3.78 -7.47 14.18
N LEU A 60 -3.16 -6.36 13.74
CA LEU A 60 -3.70 -5.01 13.88
C LEU A 60 -4.61 -4.59 12.72
N MET A 61 -4.68 -5.31 11.60
CA MET A 61 -5.41 -4.88 10.42
C MET A 61 -6.88 -4.57 10.70
N GLY A 62 -7.56 -5.38 11.52
CA GLY A 62 -8.94 -5.12 11.91
C GLY A 62 -9.12 -3.77 12.62
N ARG A 63 -8.16 -3.39 13.48
CA ARG A 63 -8.14 -2.07 14.13
C ARG A 63 -7.81 -0.95 13.14
N ILE A 64 -6.86 -1.17 12.23
CA ILE A 64 -6.47 -0.19 11.21
C ILE A 64 -7.66 0.14 10.30
N TYR A 65 -8.38 -0.88 9.80
CA TYR A 65 -9.58 -0.66 9.00
C TYR A 65 -10.66 0.07 9.79
N LYS A 66 -10.89 -0.30 11.06
CA LYS A 66 -11.89 0.35 11.92
C LYS A 66 -11.54 1.81 12.22
N MET A 67 -10.26 2.14 12.32
CA MET A 67 -9.79 3.50 12.63
C MET A 67 -9.56 4.37 11.38
N SER A 68 -9.60 3.79 10.19
CA SER A 68 -9.45 4.51 8.93
C SER A 68 -10.69 5.37 8.67
N SER A 69 -10.50 6.60 8.17
CA SER A 69 -11.65 7.46 7.82
C SER A 69 -12.50 6.88 6.68
N CYS A 70 -11.88 6.13 5.78
CA CYS A 70 -12.54 5.44 4.68
C CYS A 70 -11.61 4.36 4.10
N THR A 71 -12.18 3.35 3.46
CA THR A 71 -11.44 2.35 2.67
C THR A 71 -11.66 2.62 1.19
N LEU A 72 -10.58 2.76 0.43
CA LEU A 72 -10.63 2.94 -1.03
C LEU A 72 -10.46 1.58 -1.72
N ILE A 73 -11.22 1.37 -2.78
CA ILE A 73 -11.17 0.16 -3.60
C ILE A 73 -10.77 0.56 -5.02
N CYS A 74 -9.79 -0.14 -5.60
CA CYS A 74 -9.33 0.04 -6.98
C CYS A 74 -9.51 -1.28 -7.73
N LEU A 75 -10.24 -1.26 -8.84
CA LEU A 75 -10.61 -2.48 -9.59
C LEU A 75 -9.70 -2.80 -10.78
N GLY A 76 -8.68 -1.97 -11.04
CA GLY A 76 -7.76 -2.16 -12.16
C GLY A 76 -8.28 -1.54 -13.44
#